data_AF-A0A3M8EEZ8-F1
#
_entry.id   AF-A0A3M8EEZ8-F1
#
_cell.length_a   1.000
_cell.length_b   1.000
_cell.length_c   1.000
_cell.angle_alpha   90.00
_cell.angle_beta   90.00
_cell.angle_gamma   90.00
#
_symmetry.space_group_name_H-M   'P 1'
#
loop_
_entity.id
_entity.type
_entity.pdbx_description
1 polymer ?
#
loop_
_entity_poly.entity_id
_entity_poly.type
_entity_poly.pdbx_seq_one_letter_code
_entity_poly.pdbx_strand_id
1 'polypeptide(L)'
;MNTIDNILDNYFEGTTLPEEESRLKEYFRGNAVLPRHEIYKPLFAAFDKEKQIAAPVFEIPAEKNRKKPFPIRKSWIAAASIAAVTLLLVTLVPFKNKTGTPSGDYTVFIHGKAITNPKKARQYADKMFMQADEIIRTSYEPVVEANAIQTEMDPGRIFDDLSREINHMQSINQ
;
A
#
# COMPACT_ATOMS: atom_id res chain seq x y z
N MET A 1 26.83 4.34 -25.43
CA MET A 1 25.37 4.50 -25.21
C MET A 1 24.75 3.12 -25.30
N ASN A 2 24.00 2.70 -24.28
CA ASN A 2 23.29 1.42 -24.30
C ASN A 2 22.14 1.48 -25.33
N THR A 3 21.89 0.37 -26.03
CA THR A 3 20.75 0.20 -26.94
C THR A 3 19.45 0.04 -26.15
N ILE A 4 18.30 0.30 -26.76
CA ILE A 4 17.00 0.12 -26.09
C ILE A 4 16.79 -1.33 -25.66
N ASP A 5 17.25 -2.30 -26.47
CA ASP A 5 17.20 -3.73 -26.12
C ASP A 5 17.96 -4.02 -24.82
N ASN A 6 19.21 -3.56 -24.71
CA ASN A 6 20.01 -3.78 -23.49
C ASN A 6 19.39 -3.12 -22.26
N ILE A 7 18.79 -1.93 -22.43
CA ILE A 7 18.12 -1.23 -21.34
C ILE A 7 16.85 -1.98 -20.92
N LEU A 8 16.08 -2.55 -21.86
CA LEU A 8 14.92 -3.38 -21.56
C LEU A 8 15.31 -4.65 -20.81
N ASP A 9 16.35 -5.35 -21.24
CA ASP A 9 16.85 -6.56 -20.56
C ASP A 9 17.24 -6.23 -19.10
N ASN A 10 18.05 -5.19 -18.91
CA ASN A 10 18.44 -4.72 -17.58
C ASN A 10 17.24 -4.23 -16.75
N TYR A 11 16.23 -3.63 -17.38
CA TYR A 11 15.02 -3.14 -16.70
C TYR A 11 14.23 -4.31 -16.12
N PHE A 12 14.08 -5.39 -16.90
CA PHE A 12 13.43 -6.61 -16.43
C PHE A 12 14.28 -7.37 -15.40
N GLU A 13 15.60 -7.24 -15.43
CA GLU A 13 16.51 -7.74 -14.39
C GLU A 13 16.58 -6.85 -13.14
N GLY A 14 16.02 -5.63 -13.19
CA GLY A 14 16.03 -4.67 -12.08
C GLY A 14 17.39 -4.02 -11.84
N THR A 15 18.25 -3.94 -12.85
CA THR A 15 19.62 -3.40 -12.76
C THR A 15 19.80 -2.03 -13.44
N THR A 16 18.72 -1.44 -13.97
CA THR A 16 18.75 -0.13 -14.63
C THR A 16 19.03 1.03 -13.70
N LEU A 17 19.66 2.06 -14.26
CA LEU A 17 19.78 3.37 -13.61
C LEU A 17 18.55 4.26 -13.88
N PRO A 18 18.26 5.26 -13.03
CA PRO A 18 17.12 6.16 -13.22
C PRO A 18 17.10 6.88 -14.58
N GLU A 19 18.27 7.22 -15.13
CA GLU A 19 18.40 7.86 -16.44
C GLU A 19 18.01 6.93 -17.58
N GLU A 20 18.31 5.63 -17.44
CA GLU A 20 17.97 4.60 -18.41
C GLU A 20 16.46 4.31 -18.39
N GLU A 21 15.85 4.26 -17.20
CA GLU A 21 14.39 4.14 -17.07
C GLU A 21 13.66 5.36 -17.65
N SER A 22 14.19 6.57 -17.47
CA SER A 22 13.65 7.79 -18.07
C SER A 22 13.66 7.68 -19.60
N ARG A 23 14.75 7.14 -20.16
CA ARG A 23 14.89 6.93 -21.60
C ARG A 23 13.91 5.89 -22.14
N LEU A 24 13.64 4.80 -21.40
CA LEU A 24 12.58 3.85 -21.77
C LEU A 24 11.21 4.53 -21.77
N LYS A 25 10.89 5.31 -20.75
CA LYS A 25 9.61 6.04 -20.66
C LYS A 25 9.40 6.97 -21.86
N GLU A 26 10.41 7.76 -22.23
CA GLU A 26 10.33 8.61 -23.42
C GLU A 26 10.17 7.81 -24.72
N TYR A 27 10.94 6.72 -24.85
CA TYR A 27 10.86 5.85 -26.02
C TYR A 27 9.45 5.27 -26.23
N PHE A 28 8.80 4.77 -25.17
CA PHE A 28 7.46 4.17 -25.24
C PHE A 28 6.31 5.18 -25.30
N ARG A 29 6.55 6.45 -24.94
CA ARG A 29 5.59 7.54 -25.18
C ARG A 29 5.53 7.97 -26.65
N GLY A 30 6.59 7.71 -27.41
CA GLY A 30 6.66 8.04 -28.83
C GLY A 30 5.82 7.13 -29.72
N ASN A 31 5.57 7.58 -30.94
CA ASN A 31 4.90 6.79 -31.99
C ASN A 31 5.85 5.92 -32.81
N ALA A 32 7.17 6.09 -32.64
CA ALA A 32 8.21 5.39 -33.40
C ALA A 32 8.86 4.27 -32.57
N VAL A 33 8.04 3.39 -31.99
CA VAL A 33 8.49 2.21 -31.26
C VAL A 33 8.76 1.08 -32.26
N LEU A 34 9.92 0.43 -32.15
CA LEU A 34 10.25 -0.74 -32.96
C LEU A 34 9.20 -1.85 -32.80
N PRO A 35 8.84 -2.57 -33.88
CA PRO A 35 7.79 -3.59 -33.83
C PRO A 35 7.96 -4.65 -32.74
N ARG A 36 9.21 -5.03 -32.41
CA ARG A 36 9.52 -5.99 -31.34
C ARG A 36 9.21 -5.44 -29.94
N HIS A 37 9.24 -4.14 -29.75
CA HIS A 37 9.02 -3.48 -28.46
C HIS A 37 7.55 -3.11 -28.24
N GLU A 38 6.72 -3.10 -29.28
CA GLU A 38 5.29 -2.72 -29.18
C GLU A 38 4.54 -3.53 -28.10
N ILE A 39 4.92 -4.78 -27.87
CA ILE A 39 4.34 -5.62 -26.81
C ILE A 39 4.48 -5.03 -25.39
N TYR A 40 5.50 -4.20 -25.16
CA TYR A 40 5.78 -3.58 -23.86
C TYR A 40 5.14 -2.20 -23.73
N LYS A 41 4.65 -1.59 -24.81
CA LYS A 41 4.03 -0.26 -24.78
C LYS A 41 2.88 -0.14 -23.77
N PRO A 42 1.99 -1.15 -23.61
CA PRO A 42 0.94 -1.12 -22.59
C PRO A 42 1.48 -1.03 -21.16
N LEU A 43 2.63 -1.67 -20.87
CA LEU A 43 3.27 -1.65 -19.54
C LEU A 43 3.65 -0.22 -19.13
N PHE A 44 4.37 0.48 -20.00
CA PHE A 44 4.79 1.86 -19.75
C PHE A 44 3.60 2.84 -19.74
N ALA A 45 2.58 2.59 -20.58
CA ALA A 45 1.37 3.40 -20.59
C ALA A 45 0.53 3.22 -19.30
N ALA A 46 0.50 2.01 -18.72
CA ALA A 46 -0.19 1.75 -17.46
C ALA A 46 0.45 2.49 -16.29
N PHE A 47 1.78 2.47 -16.18
CA PHE A 47 2.51 3.17 -15.11
C PHE A 47 2.30 4.69 -15.14
N ASP A 48 2.19 5.29 -16.33
CA ASP A 48 1.86 6.72 -16.47
C ASP A 48 0.46 7.07 -15.96
N LYS A 49 -0.50 6.14 -16.06
CA LYS A 49 -1.85 6.28 -15.48
C LYS A 49 -1.84 6.06 -13.97
N GLU A 50 -1.15 5.02 -13.51
CA GLU A 50 -1.04 4.70 -12.07
C GLU A 50 -0.39 5.83 -11.28
N LYS A 51 0.59 6.54 -11.86
CA LYS A 51 1.20 7.72 -11.23
C LYS A 51 0.16 8.81 -10.87
N GLN A 52 -0.97 8.86 -11.56
CA GLN A 52 -2.04 9.83 -11.31
C GLN A 52 -2.95 9.39 -10.15
N ILE A 53 -2.87 8.13 -9.74
CA ILE A 53 -3.58 7.61 -8.57
C ILE A 53 -2.83 8.12 -7.34
N ALA A 54 -3.37 9.18 -6.73
CA ALA A 54 -2.78 9.74 -5.52
C ALA A 54 -2.92 8.74 -4.36
N ALA A 55 -1.82 8.53 -3.64
CA ALA A 55 -1.90 7.85 -2.35
C ALA A 55 -2.84 8.64 -1.42
N PRO A 56 -3.61 7.96 -0.55
CA PRO A 56 -4.55 8.66 0.30
C PRO A 56 -3.83 9.67 1.20
N VAL A 57 -4.17 10.96 1.04
CA VAL A 57 -3.60 12.03 1.85
C VAL A 57 -4.27 12.01 3.22
N PHE A 58 -3.48 11.82 4.28
CA PHE A 58 -3.96 11.91 5.65
C PHE A 58 -3.12 12.89 6.46
N GLU A 59 -3.77 13.96 6.92
CA GLU A 59 -3.15 14.95 7.79
C GLU A 59 -2.97 14.37 9.19
N ILE A 60 -1.73 14.36 9.68
CA ILE A 60 -1.44 13.95 11.06
C ILE A 60 -1.84 15.12 11.97
N PRO A 61 -2.87 14.99 12.85
CA PRO A 61 -3.18 16.05 13.80
C PRO A 61 -1.98 16.22 14.73
N ALA A 62 -1.41 17.44 14.75
CA ALA A 62 -0.29 17.77 15.60
C ALA A 62 -0.66 17.45 17.06
N GLU A 63 0.12 16.58 17.70
CA GLU A 63 -0.10 16.21 19.08
C GLU A 63 0.19 17.44 19.95
N LYS A 64 -0.88 18.05 20.50
CA LYS A 64 -0.77 19.16 21.45
C LYS A 64 -0.15 18.62 22.74
N ASN A 65 1.18 18.58 22.77
CA ASN A 65 1.99 18.27 23.93
C ASN A 65 1.82 19.39 24.97
N ARG A 66 0.75 19.31 25.77
CA ARG A 66 0.55 20.15 26.95
C ARG A 66 1.51 19.69 28.04
N LYS A 67 2.79 20.03 27.93
CA LYS A 67 3.72 19.90 29.06
C LYS A 67 3.31 20.93 30.11
N LYS A 68 2.68 20.49 31.20
CA LYS A 68 2.48 21.32 32.39
C LYS A 68 3.86 21.67 32.97
N PRO A 69 4.18 22.95 33.23
CA PRO A 69 5.42 23.30 33.90
C PRO A 69 5.38 22.77 35.34
N PHE A 70 6.31 21.88 35.68
CA PHE A 70 6.51 21.42 37.05
C PHE A 70 7.16 22.55 37.89
N PRO A 71 6.72 22.79 39.14
CA PRO A 71 7.32 23.82 39.99
C PRO A 71 8.68 23.36 40.56
N ILE A 72 9.77 23.80 39.95
CA ILE A 72 11.16 23.35 40.22
C ILE A 72 11.70 23.78 41.61
N ARG A 73 11.04 24.70 42.33
CA ARG A 73 11.60 25.30 43.56
C ARG A 73 11.50 24.45 44.84
N LYS A 74 10.60 23.46 44.93
CA LYS A 74 10.48 22.58 46.11
C LYS A 74 11.24 21.24 45.99
N SER A 75 11.76 20.91 44.81
CA SER A 75 12.34 19.58 44.53
C SER A 75 13.81 19.43 44.90
N TRP A 76 14.57 20.51 45.10
CA TRP A 76 16.02 20.41 45.38
C TRP A 76 16.32 19.83 46.77
N ILE A 77 15.47 20.12 47.77
CA ILE A 77 15.63 19.58 49.13
C ILE A 77 15.22 18.10 49.20
N ALA A 78 14.24 17.68 48.40
CA ALA A 78 13.86 16.27 48.27
C ALA A 78 14.86 15.46 47.40
N ALA A 79 15.51 16.10 46.42
CA ALA A 79 16.44 15.44 45.50
C ALA A 79 17.69 14.85 46.20
N ALA A 80 18.18 15.49 47.27
CA ALA A 80 19.36 15.01 47.99
C ALA A 80 19.12 13.69 48.75
N SER A 81 17.96 13.53 49.41
CA SER A 81 17.61 12.29 50.11
C SER A 81 17.24 11.15 49.15
N ILE A 82 16.65 11.48 48.00
CA ILE A 82 16.33 10.51 46.95
C ILE A 82 17.60 9.97 46.28
N ALA A 83 18.65 10.79 46.13
CA ALA A 83 19.91 10.35 45.52
C ALA A 83 20.60 9.20 46.27
N ALA A 84 20.64 9.24 47.60
CA ALA A 84 21.25 8.16 48.40
C ALA A 84 20.44 6.86 48.34
N VAL A 85 19.12 6.95 48.40
CA VAL A 85 18.22 5.78 48.33
C VAL A 85 18.22 5.17 46.92
N THR A 86 18.28 5.99 45.87
CA THR A 86 18.35 5.52 44.48
C THR A 86 19.68 4.86 44.16
N LEU A 87 20.81 5.38 44.66
CA LEU A 87 22.12 4.76 44.46
C LEU A 87 22.16 3.36 45.11
N LEU A 88 21.57 3.20 46.29
CA LEU A 88 21.47 1.92 47.00
C LEU A 88 20.55 0.91 46.27
N LEU A 89 19.42 1.36 45.72
CA LEU A 89 18.51 0.54 44.92
C LEU A 89 19.11 0.11 43.57
N VAL A 90 19.87 1.00 42.91
CA VAL A 90 20.54 0.70 41.62
C VAL A 90 21.65 -0.33 41.81
N THR A 91 22.33 -0.35 42.96
CA THR A 91 23.37 -1.35 43.25
C THR A 91 22.83 -2.72 43.61
N LEU A 92 21.62 -2.81 44.20
CA LEU A 92 21.07 -4.07 44.72
C LEU A 92 20.08 -4.77 43.75
N VAL A 93 19.53 -4.05 42.77
CA VAL A 93 18.52 -4.58 41.86
C VAL A 93 19.14 -4.86 40.49
N PRO A 94 19.23 -6.12 40.02
CA PRO A 94 19.74 -6.39 38.68
C PRO A 94 18.83 -5.73 37.64
N PHE A 95 19.41 -4.83 36.84
CA PHE A 95 18.75 -4.18 35.71
C PHE A 95 18.35 -5.24 34.68
N LYS A 96 17.08 -5.66 34.69
CA LYS A 96 16.51 -6.40 33.56
C LYS A 96 16.29 -5.39 32.43
N ASN A 97 17.21 -5.37 31.48
CA ASN A 97 17.05 -4.62 30.23
C ASN A 97 15.77 -5.11 29.55
N LYS A 98 14.71 -4.29 29.55
CA LYS A 98 13.51 -4.56 28.77
C LYS A 98 13.79 -4.23 27.31
N THR A 99 14.66 -5.01 26.67
CA THR A 99 14.73 -5.10 25.20
C THR A 99 13.67 -6.10 24.75
N GLY A 100 12.42 -5.73 24.98
CA GLY A 100 11.28 -6.46 24.47
C GLY A 100 10.32 -5.44 23.92
N THR A 101 10.28 -5.31 22.59
CA THR A 101 9.10 -4.78 21.90
C THR A 101 7.90 -5.50 22.52
N PRO A 102 6.95 -4.79 23.16
CA PRO A 102 5.78 -5.44 23.74
C PRO A 102 5.13 -6.27 22.64
N SER A 103 5.09 -7.58 22.81
CA SER A 103 4.47 -8.50 21.86
C SER A 103 2.99 -8.12 21.73
N GLY A 104 2.66 -7.33 20.69
CA GLY A 104 1.32 -6.77 20.47
C GLY A 104 1.26 -5.29 20.06
N ASP A 105 2.36 -4.52 20.17
CA ASP A 105 2.40 -3.12 19.72
C ASP A 105 2.82 -3.05 18.24
N TYR A 106 1.90 -2.67 17.36
CA TYR A 106 2.19 -2.37 15.95
C TYR A 106 2.37 -0.87 15.76
N THR A 107 3.38 -0.49 14.97
CA THR A 107 3.69 0.91 14.63
C THR A 107 3.38 1.12 13.15
N VAL A 108 2.73 2.24 12.81
CA VAL A 108 2.55 2.65 11.42
C VAL A 108 3.45 3.84 11.12
N PHE A 109 4.16 3.78 9.99
CA PHE A 109 4.99 4.86 9.49
C PHE A 109 4.24 5.64 8.41
N ILE A 110 4.07 6.94 8.63
CA ILE A 110 3.34 7.83 7.72
C ILE A 110 4.26 9.00 7.41
N HIS A 111 4.65 9.19 6.14
CA HIS A 111 5.61 10.22 5.73
C HIS A 111 6.90 10.20 6.57
N GLY A 112 7.40 9.00 6.89
CA GLY A 112 8.61 8.81 7.72
C GLY A 112 8.43 9.05 9.22
N LYS A 113 7.21 9.37 9.70
CA LYS A 113 6.92 9.54 11.14
C LYS A 113 6.21 8.31 11.71
N ALA A 114 6.72 7.80 12.82
CA ALA A 114 6.12 6.67 13.53
C ALA A 114 4.89 7.09 14.35
N ILE A 115 3.78 6.35 14.19
CA ILE A 115 2.61 6.43 15.06
C ILE A 115 2.70 5.29 16.08
N THR A 116 3.07 5.63 17.32
CA THR A 116 3.32 4.67 18.40
C THR A 116 2.08 4.37 19.25
N ASN A 117 1.00 5.15 19.13
CA ASN A 117 -0.25 4.84 19.81
C ASN A 117 -0.97 3.70 19.08
N PRO A 118 -1.14 2.50 19.67
CA PRO A 118 -1.65 1.32 18.98
C PRO A 118 -3.09 1.49 18.48
N LYS A 119 -3.97 2.16 19.24
CA LYS A 119 -5.34 2.41 18.78
C LYS A 119 -5.36 3.29 17.54
N LYS A 120 -4.56 4.37 17.54
CA LYS A 120 -4.45 5.30 16.42
C LYS A 120 -3.77 4.66 15.20
N ALA A 121 -2.73 3.87 15.45
CA ALA A 121 -2.05 3.09 14.42
C ALA A 121 -3.02 2.12 13.71
N ARG A 122 -3.95 1.51 14.45
CA ARG A 122 -4.93 0.57 13.88
C ARG A 122 -5.97 1.27 13.05
N GLN A 123 -6.56 2.32 13.61
CA GLN A 123 -7.53 3.14 12.89
C GLN A 123 -6.94 3.68 11.58
N TYR A 124 -5.67 4.07 11.62
CA TYR A 124 -4.97 4.50 10.43
C TYR A 124 -4.78 3.34 9.43
N ALA A 125 -4.27 2.20 9.88
CA ALA A 125 -4.10 1.02 9.04
C ALA A 125 -5.43 0.61 8.38
N ASP A 126 -6.50 0.46 9.15
CA ASP A 126 -7.83 0.09 8.68
C ASP A 126 -8.33 1.06 7.61
N LYS A 127 -8.16 2.38 7.82
CA LYS A 127 -8.56 3.39 6.83
C LYS A 127 -7.75 3.28 5.54
N MET A 128 -6.43 3.12 5.63
CA MET A 128 -5.58 2.99 4.45
C MET A 128 -5.88 1.72 3.67
N PHE A 129 -6.17 0.61 4.37
CA PHE A 129 -6.60 -0.63 3.73
C PHE A 129 -7.94 -0.48 3.02
N MET A 130 -8.93 0.16 3.65
CA MET A 130 -10.22 0.44 2.99
C MET A 130 -10.07 1.29 1.74
N GLN A 131 -9.23 2.34 1.79
CA GLN A 131 -8.99 3.19 0.63
C GLN A 131 -8.23 2.46 -0.48
N ALA A 132 -7.27 1.61 -0.12
CA ALA A 132 -6.56 0.77 -1.09
C ALA A 132 -7.51 -0.24 -1.75
N ASP A 133 -8.37 -0.89 -0.96
CA ASP A 133 -9.41 -1.80 -1.46
C ASP A 133 -10.35 -1.11 -2.44
N GLU A 134 -10.79 0.12 -2.13
CA GLU A 134 -11.61 0.93 -3.02
C GLU A 134 -10.90 1.22 -4.36
N ILE A 135 -9.64 1.67 -4.31
CA ILE A 135 -8.83 1.94 -5.51
C ILE A 135 -8.67 0.68 -6.35
N ILE A 136 -8.33 -0.45 -5.73
CA ILE A 136 -8.18 -1.74 -6.41
C ILE A 136 -9.51 -2.09 -7.07
N ARG A 137 -10.61 -2.17 -6.31
CA ARG A 137 -11.92 -2.53 -6.84
C ARG A 137 -12.29 -1.67 -8.06
N THR A 138 -12.23 -0.35 -7.95
CA THR A 138 -12.55 0.57 -9.06
C THR A 138 -11.64 0.37 -10.27
N SER A 139 -10.33 0.13 -10.07
CA SER A 139 -9.41 -0.11 -11.19
C SER A 139 -9.66 -1.44 -11.91
N TYR A 140 -10.23 -2.44 -11.21
CA TYR A 140 -10.51 -3.77 -11.75
C TYR A 140 -11.96 -3.96 -12.24
N GLU A 141 -12.92 -3.09 -11.89
CA GLU A 141 -14.32 -3.17 -12.36
C GLU A 141 -14.45 -3.44 -13.88
N PRO A 142 -13.76 -2.71 -14.79
CA PRO A 142 -13.92 -2.93 -16.24
C PRO A 142 -13.46 -4.32 -16.70
N VAL A 143 -12.48 -4.90 -16.01
CA VAL A 143 -11.96 -6.24 -16.32
C VAL A 143 -12.92 -7.31 -15.82
N VAL A 144 -13.49 -7.10 -14.62
CA VAL A 144 -14.52 -7.99 -14.06
C VAL A 144 -15.78 -7.98 -14.95
N GLU A 145 -16.22 -6.80 -15.38
CA GLU A 145 -17.37 -6.64 -16.29
C GLU A 145 -17.11 -7.29 -17.65
N ALA A 146 -15.94 -7.06 -18.26
CA ALA A 146 -15.57 -7.70 -19.53
C ALA A 146 -15.58 -9.24 -19.44
N ASN A 147 -15.07 -9.80 -18.33
CA ASN A 147 -15.09 -11.25 -18.11
C ASN A 147 -16.50 -11.79 -17.89
N ALA A 148 -17.38 -11.04 -17.21
CA ALA A 148 -18.77 -11.41 -17.02
C ALA A 148 -19.52 -11.43 -18.36
N ILE A 149 -19.36 -10.38 -19.18
CA ILE A 149 -19.92 -10.30 -20.54
C ILE A 149 -19.43 -11.47 -21.40
N GLN A 150 -18.14 -11.82 -21.35
CA GLN A 150 -17.59 -12.96 -22.10
C GLN A 150 -18.19 -14.30 -21.64
N THR A 151 -18.51 -14.42 -20.35
CA THR A 151 -19.09 -15.61 -19.73
C THR A 151 -20.60 -15.75 -20.04
N GLU A 152 -21.30 -14.63 -20.18
CA GLU A 152 -22.70 -14.57 -20.62
C GLU A 152 -22.84 -14.78 -22.13
N MET A 153 -21.87 -14.32 -22.92
CA MET A 153 -21.79 -14.56 -24.36
C MET A 153 -21.22 -15.93 -24.75
N ASP A 154 -21.01 -16.83 -23.77
CA ASP A 154 -20.56 -18.20 -24.02
C ASP A 154 -21.59 -18.94 -24.91
N PRO A 155 -21.23 -19.32 -26.15
CA PRO A 155 -22.16 -19.96 -27.08
C PRO A 155 -22.78 -21.22 -26.50
N GLY A 156 -22.02 -22.03 -25.75
CA GLY A 156 -22.54 -23.25 -25.14
C GLY A 156 -23.69 -22.97 -24.17
N ARG A 157 -23.51 -21.99 -23.30
CA ARG A 157 -24.54 -21.55 -22.36
C ARG A 157 -25.77 -20.96 -23.05
N ILE A 158 -25.56 -20.12 -24.07
CA ILE A 158 -26.66 -19.54 -24.86
C ILE A 158 -27.50 -20.64 -25.52
N PHE A 159 -26.85 -21.63 -26.15
CA PHE A 159 -27.56 -22.73 -26.80
C PHE A 159 -28.28 -23.64 -25.79
N ASP A 160 -27.69 -23.87 -24.62
CA ASP A 160 -28.30 -24.65 -23.54
C ASP A 160 -29.51 -23.94 -22.90
N ASP A 161 -29.47 -22.62 -22.74
CA ASP A 161 -30.60 -21.82 -22.24
C ASP A 161 -31.74 -21.78 -23.26
N LEU A 162 -31.43 -21.49 -24.53
CA LEU A 162 -32.41 -21.51 -25.63
C LEU A 162 -33.08 -22.89 -25.76
N SER A 163 -32.31 -23.97 -25.66
CA SER A 163 -32.85 -25.33 -25.75
C SER A 163 -33.81 -25.63 -24.60
N ARG A 164 -33.47 -25.21 -23.37
CA ARG A 164 -34.36 -25.38 -22.22
C ARG A 164 -35.64 -24.56 -22.36
N GLU A 165 -35.54 -23.33 -22.85
CA GLU A 165 -36.69 -22.44 -23.02
C GLU A 165 -37.65 -22.94 -24.12
N ILE A 166 -37.12 -23.42 -25.25
CA ILE A 166 -37.92 -24.04 -26.31
C ILE A 166 -38.67 -25.27 -25.78
N ASN A 167 -37.99 -26.17 -25.06
CA ASN A 167 -38.61 -27.36 -24.50
C ASN A 167 -39.69 -27.02 -23.47
N HIS A 168 -39.45 -26.00 -22.64
CA HIS A 168 -40.45 -25.50 -21.68
C HIS A 168 -41.69 -24.96 -22.39
N MET A 169 -41.53 -24.12 -23.42
CA MET A 169 -42.66 -23.61 -24.20
C MET A 169 -43.44 -24.71 -24.93
N GLN A 170 -42.77 -25.76 -25.40
CA GLN A 170 -43.44 -26.92 -26.01
C GLN A 170 -44.25 -27.71 -24.98
N SER A 171 -43.75 -27.84 -23.75
CA SER A 171 -44.45 -28.54 -22.66
C SER A 171 -45.69 -27.80 -22.13
N ILE A 172 -45.76 -26.47 -22.29
CA ILE A 172 -46.91 -25.65 -21.88
C ILE A 172 -48.03 -25.68 -22.93
N ASN A 173 -47.71 -26.00 -24.18
CA ASN A 173 -48.65 -26.03 -25.30
C ASN A 173 -49.19 -27.44 -25.62
N GLN A 174 -48.94 -28.42 -24.75
CA GLN A 174 -49.54 -29.76 -24.78
C GLN A 174 -50.56 -29.92 -23.64
#